data_AF-A0A853CBC6-F1
#
_entry.id   AF-A0A853CBC6-F1
#
_cell.length_a   1.000
_cell.length_b   1.000
_cell.length_c   1.000
_cell.angle_alpha   90.00
_cell.angle_beta   90.00
_cell.angle_gamma   90.00
#
_symmetry.space_group_name_H-M   'P 1'
#
loop_
_entity.id
_entity.type
_entity.pdbx_description
1 polymer ?
#
loop_
_entity_poly.entity_id
_entity_poly.type
_entity_poly.pdbx_seq_one_letter_code
_entity_poly.pdbx_strand_id
1 'polypeptide(L)'
;MRPSSRARPWVLAGLVLALAAVVAVVVAALVVPDDRPDAVPQPSATASTGAAIPRSELAGQWSGEGTLTDCAGFDEGCPRTLTLTLMISCPQDPCTVTPVERGEGHPPLRFQDGRYRAAGPVRADVGPTCTGNPTSGLWHLDLAEQDGRLVGRYSESTVQSFDCGATSVAWDVTFART
;
A
#
# COMPACT_ATOMS: atom_id res chain seq x y z
N MET A 1 69.64 -10.54 21.65
CA MET A 1 69.21 -9.14 21.85
C MET A 1 67.69 -9.08 21.79
N ARG A 2 67.01 -8.77 22.89
CA ARG A 2 65.55 -8.50 22.92
C ARG A 2 65.35 -6.99 23.02
N PRO A 3 64.63 -6.33 22.11
CA PRO A 3 64.06 -5.03 22.42
C PRO A 3 62.72 -5.24 23.12
N SER A 4 62.66 -4.80 24.37
CA SER A 4 61.46 -4.53 25.14
C SER A 4 60.72 -3.34 24.54
N SER A 5 59.51 -3.53 24.01
CA SER A 5 58.56 -2.43 23.82
C SER A 5 57.46 -2.52 24.88
N ARG A 6 57.62 -1.73 25.94
CA ARG A 6 56.52 -1.36 26.84
C ARG A 6 55.56 -0.50 26.02
N ALA A 7 54.52 -1.11 25.45
CA ALA A 7 53.40 -0.36 24.90
C ALA A 7 52.69 0.36 26.05
N ARG A 8 52.76 1.69 26.02
CA ARG A 8 52.29 2.61 27.05
C ARG A 8 50.79 2.43 27.30
N PRO A 9 50.35 2.15 28.55
CA PRO A 9 48.93 1.93 28.88
C PRO A 9 48.02 3.16 28.64
N TRP A 10 48.62 4.32 28.39
CA TRP A 10 47.93 5.59 28.14
C TRP A 10 47.27 5.70 26.76
N VAL A 11 47.74 4.94 25.76
CA VAL A 11 47.17 5.02 24.40
C VAL A 11 45.81 4.31 24.32
N LEU A 12 45.66 3.19 25.03
CA LEU A 12 44.39 2.47 25.14
C LEU A 12 43.34 3.28 25.92
N ALA A 13 43.76 3.99 26.98
CA ALA A 13 42.86 4.84 27.75
C ALA A 13 42.29 6.00 26.91
N GLY A 14 43.12 6.62 26.06
CA GLY A 14 42.67 7.69 25.16
C GLY A 14 41.66 7.22 24.12
N LEU A 15 41.83 6.01 23.58
CA LEU A 15 40.90 5.43 22.62
C LEU A 15 39.52 5.15 23.23
N VAL A 16 39.48 4.59 24.44
CA VAL A 16 38.22 4.30 25.16
C VAL A 16 37.48 5.59 25.50
N LEU A 17 38.18 6.64 25.91
CA LEU A 17 37.58 7.94 26.20
C LEU A 17 37.03 8.61 24.94
N ALA A 18 37.75 8.53 23.82
CA ALA A 18 37.26 9.04 22.54
C ALA A 18 36.02 8.27 22.06
N LEU A 19 36.00 6.94 22.22
CA LEU A 19 34.84 6.12 21.86
C LEU A 19 33.63 6.45 22.73
N ALA A 20 33.82 6.61 24.04
CA ALA A 20 32.77 7.00 24.97
C ALA A 20 32.20 8.40 24.65
N ALA A 21 33.07 9.35 24.27
CA ALA A 21 32.65 10.68 23.84
C ALA A 21 31.82 10.63 22.53
N VAL A 22 32.23 9.81 21.56
CA VAL A 22 31.46 9.62 20.31
C VAL A 22 30.10 8.99 20.59
N VAL A 23 30.05 7.94 21.43
CA VAL A 23 28.78 7.32 21.83
C VAL A 23 27.90 8.33 22.57
N ALA A 24 28.45 9.14 23.48
CA ALA A 24 27.69 10.17 24.18
C ALA A 24 27.16 11.24 23.22
N VAL A 25 27.93 11.67 22.22
CA VAL A 25 27.48 12.63 21.19
C VAL A 25 26.40 12.02 20.30
N VAL A 26 26.54 10.76 19.90
CA VAL A 26 25.52 10.05 19.11
C VAL A 26 24.23 9.86 19.91
N VAL A 27 24.33 9.49 21.18
CA VAL A 27 23.17 9.36 22.08
C VAL A 27 22.53 10.73 22.33
N ALA A 28 23.31 11.80 22.55
CA ALA A 28 22.77 13.14 22.71
C ALA A 28 22.12 13.68 21.42
N ALA A 29 22.63 13.30 20.24
CA ALA A 29 22.00 13.65 18.96
C ALA A 29 20.72 12.85 18.69
N LEU A 30 20.60 11.64 19.23
CA LEU A 30 19.40 10.80 19.12
C LEU A 30 18.37 11.08 20.23
N VAL A 31 18.81 11.64 21.35
CA VAL A 31 17.98 12.08 22.48
C VAL A 31 17.89 13.61 22.43
N VAL A 32 17.27 14.13 21.38
CA VAL A 32 16.74 15.49 21.41
C VAL A 32 15.36 15.38 22.05
N PRO A 33 15.14 15.95 23.25
CA PRO A 33 13.79 16.21 23.73
C PRO A 33 13.18 17.24 22.78
N ASP A 34 12.09 16.87 22.13
CA ASP A 34 11.32 17.77 21.27
C ASP A 34 10.59 18.81 22.15
N ASP A 35 11.33 19.80 22.67
CA ASP A 35 10.75 21.03 23.23
C ASP A 35 10.38 21.94 22.05
N ARG A 36 9.32 21.54 21.33
CA ARG A 36 8.69 22.37 20.31
C ARG A 36 7.39 22.95 20.87
N PRO A 37 7.23 24.29 20.92
CA PRO A 37 5.98 24.91 21.28
C PRO A 37 4.93 24.68 20.18
N ASP A 38 3.74 24.23 20.57
CA ASP A 38 2.50 24.18 19.79
C ASP A 38 2.62 23.63 18.36
N ALA A 39 2.93 22.34 18.25
CA ALA A 39 2.48 21.55 17.11
C ALA A 39 1.08 21.00 17.42
N VAL A 40 0.08 21.53 16.71
CA VAL A 40 -1.27 20.97 16.58
C VAL A 40 -1.18 19.44 16.57
N PRO A 41 -1.98 18.70 17.37
CA PRO A 41 -1.94 17.26 17.34
C PRO A 41 -2.21 16.80 15.91
N GLN A 42 -1.17 16.32 15.21
CA GLN A 42 -1.37 15.48 14.05
C GLN A 42 -2.21 14.32 14.54
N PRO A 43 -3.40 14.07 13.96
CA PRO A 43 -4.13 12.86 14.26
C PRO A 43 -3.18 11.73 13.90
N SER A 44 -2.73 10.99 14.91
CA SER A 44 -2.41 9.59 14.70
C SER A 44 -3.64 9.07 13.98
N ALA A 45 -3.50 8.75 12.69
CA ALA A 45 -4.55 8.06 11.98
C ALA A 45 -4.66 6.70 12.65
N THR A 46 -5.45 6.65 13.72
CA THR A 46 -6.08 5.44 14.20
C THR A 46 -6.60 4.80 12.93
N ALA A 47 -6.01 3.67 12.52
CA ALA A 47 -6.57 2.91 11.42
C ALA A 47 -8.01 2.69 11.81
N SER A 48 -8.92 3.42 11.16
CA SER A 48 -10.34 3.30 11.43
C SER A 48 -10.62 1.84 11.11
N THR A 49 -10.79 1.05 12.17
CA THR A 49 -11.10 -0.37 12.03
C THR A 49 -12.56 -0.35 11.61
N GLY A 50 -12.79 -0.19 10.31
CA GLY A 50 -14.13 -0.14 9.75
C GLY A 50 -14.87 -1.39 10.23
N ALA A 51 -16.09 -1.24 10.69
CA ALA A 51 -16.90 -2.38 11.07
C ALA A 51 -17.24 -3.20 9.81
N ALA A 52 -17.35 -4.52 9.94
CA ALA A 52 -17.86 -5.32 8.84
C ALA A 52 -19.32 -4.95 8.58
N ILE A 53 -19.61 -4.53 7.37
CA ILE A 53 -20.97 -4.35 6.83
C ILE A 53 -21.68 -5.71 6.82
N PRO A 54 -22.95 -5.78 7.25
CA PRO A 54 -23.79 -6.95 7.05
C PRO A 54 -23.81 -7.40 5.58
N ARG A 55 -23.74 -8.71 5.33
CA ARG A 55 -23.62 -9.25 3.95
C ARG A 55 -24.76 -8.83 3.01
N SER A 56 -25.98 -8.66 3.53
CA SER A 56 -27.13 -8.16 2.76
C SER A 56 -26.99 -6.70 2.35
N GLU A 57 -26.28 -5.91 3.15
CA GLU A 57 -25.99 -4.50 2.87
C GLU A 57 -24.78 -4.35 1.95
N LEU A 58 -23.81 -5.26 2.05
CA LEU A 58 -22.64 -5.32 1.17
C LEU A 58 -23.00 -5.80 -0.25
N ALA A 59 -23.93 -6.74 -0.38
CA ALA A 59 -24.34 -7.30 -1.67
C ALA A 59 -24.99 -6.26 -2.58
N GLY A 60 -24.74 -6.35 -3.89
CA GLY A 60 -25.30 -5.47 -4.91
C GLY A 60 -24.22 -4.73 -5.68
N GLN A 61 -24.66 -3.67 -6.37
CA GLN A 61 -23.81 -2.88 -7.23
C GLN A 61 -23.31 -1.62 -6.49
N TRP A 62 -22.04 -1.30 -6.71
CA TRP A 62 -21.37 -0.15 -6.13
C TRP A 62 -20.60 0.58 -7.23
N SER A 63 -20.88 1.85 -7.47
CA SER A 63 -20.20 2.63 -8.50
C SER A 63 -19.48 3.81 -7.89
N GLY A 64 -18.33 4.15 -8.46
CA GLY A 64 -17.44 5.14 -7.88
C GLY A 64 -16.42 5.69 -8.85
N GLU A 65 -15.72 6.71 -8.38
CA GLU A 65 -14.59 7.31 -9.07
C GLU A 65 -13.33 7.18 -8.21
N GLY A 66 -12.20 7.01 -8.89
CA GLY A 66 -10.87 6.91 -8.33
C GLY A 66 -9.99 8.06 -8.79
N THR A 67 -9.14 8.56 -7.90
CA THR A 67 -8.09 9.53 -8.22
C THR A 67 -6.73 8.86 -8.18
N LEU A 68 -5.91 9.06 -9.22
CA LEU A 68 -4.60 8.43 -9.38
C LEU A 68 -3.67 8.81 -8.22
N THR A 69 -3.05 7.81 -7.59
CA THR A 69 -2.06 8.00 -6.51
C THR A 69 -0.71 7.38 -6.81
N ASP A 70 -0.65 6.39 -7.70
CA ASP A 70 0.61 5.76 -8.13
C ASP A 70 0.56 5.40 -9.61
N CYS A 71 1.69 5.53 -10.30
CA CYS A 71 1.84 5.20 -11.71
C CYS A 71 3.30 4.89 -12.05
N ALA A 72 3.56 3.68 -12.53
CA ALA A 72 4.88 3.23 -12.94
C ALA A 72 4.81 2.27 -14.14
N GLY A 73 5.70 2.46 -15.11
CA GLY A 73 5.98 1.48 -16.17
C GLY A 73 4.97 1.42 -17.33
N PHE A 74 3.98 2.31 -17.41
CA PHE A 74 3.03 2.34 -18.53
C PHE A 74 3.52 3.26 -19.67
N ASP A 75 3.60 2.73 -20.89
CA ASP A 75 4.06 3.47 -22.09
C ASP A 75 3.21 4.72 -22.38
N GLU A 76 1.88 4.60 -22.26
CA GLU A 76 0.91 5.68 -22.52
C GLU A 76 0.63 6.54 -21.28
N GLY A 77 1.28 6.24 -20.15
CA GLY A 77 0.97 6.79 -18.83
C GLY A 77 -0.29 6.19 -18.20
N CYS A 78 -0.67 6.71 -17.03
CA CYS A 78 -1.84 6.22 -16.28
C CYS A 78 -2.98 7.24 -16.29
N PRO A 79 -4.24 6.80 -16.42
CA PRO A 79 -5.38 7.70 -16.38
C PRO A 79 -5.50 8.36 -15.00
N ARG A 80 -5.68 9.68 -14.98
CA ARG A 80 -5.77 10.49 -13.75
C ARG A 80 -6.99 10.14 -12.91
N THR A 81 -8.08 9.78 -13.58
CA THR A 81 -9.34 9.36 -12.97
C THR A 81 -9.72 7.97 -13.46
N LEU A 82 -10.42 7.22 -12.61
CA LEU A 82 -10.93 5.90 -12.93
C LEU A 82 -12.39 5.78 -12.47
N THR A 83 -13.33 5.58 -13.40
CA THR A 83 -14.69 5.20 -13.06
C THR A 83 -14.77 3.68 -13.00
N LEU A 84 -15.34 3.13 -11.93
CA LEU A 84 -15.41 1.69 -11.71
C LEU A 84 -16.73 1.29 -11.06
N THR A 85 -17.27 0.16 -11.49
CA THR A 85 -18.43 -0.49 -10.90
C THR A 85 -18.01 -1.83 -10.31
N LEU A 86 -18.34 -2.05 -9.04
CA LEU A 86 -18.19 -3.34 -8.38
C LEU A 86 -19.55 -4.03 -8.33
N MET A 87 -19.56 -5.29 -8.74
CA MET A 87 -20.66 -6.21 -8.45
C MET A 87 -20.24 -7.10 -7.30
N ILE A 88 -20.93 -7.01 -6.16
CA ILE A 88 -20.68 -7.85 -4.98
C ILE A 88 -21.83 -8.84 -4.82
N SER A 89 -21.52 -10.14 -4.80
CA SER A 89 -22.49 -11.21 -4.66
C SER A 89 -22.23 -12.01 -3.38
N CYS A 90 -23.25 -12.19 -2.54
CA CYS A 90 -23.12 -12.87 -1.24
C CYS A 90 -23.97 -14.15 -1.12
N PRO A 91 -23.97 -15.09 -2.09
CA PRO A 91 -24.72 -16.34 -1.94
C PRO A 91 -24.07 -17.29 -0.91
N GLN A 92 -22.75 -17.19 -0.73
CA GLN A 92 -21.93 -17.99 0.18
C GLN A 92 -20.89 -17.10 0.86
N ASP A 93 -20.29 -17.61 1.93
CA ASP A 93 -19.22 -16.93 2.64
C ASP A 93 -17.85 -17.48 2.17
N PRO A 94 -16.90 -16.61 1.77
CA PRO A 94 -17.01 -15.16 1.64
C PRO A 94 -17.86 -14.75 0.43
N CYS A 95 -18.38 -13.51 0.45
CA CYS A 95 -18.94 -12.90 -0.76
C CYS A 95 -17.90 -12.88 -1.89
N THR A 96 -18.34 -12.73 -3.12
CA THR A 96 -17.47 -12.54 -4.28
C THR A 96 -17.61 -11.12 -4.82
N VAL A 97 -16.57 -10.61 -5.48
CA VAL A 97 -16.59 -9.27 -6.09
C VAL A 97 -16.03 -9.32 -7.51
N THR A 98 -16.62 -8.52 -8.39
CA THR A 98 -16.14 -8.30 -9.75
C THR A 98 -16.14 -6.81 -10.07
N PRO A 99 -14.99 -6.20 -10.37
CA PRO A 99 -14.93 -4.91 -11.05
C PRO A 99 -15.42 -5.09 -12.50
N VAL A 100 -16.65 -4.66 -12.81
CA VAL A 100 -17.40 -5.06 -14.02
C VAL A 100 -16.66 -4.69 -15.31
N GLU A 101 -16.07 -3.50 -15.35
CA GLU A 101 -15.41 -2.97 -16.53
C GLU A 101 -14.03 -3.57 -16.76
N ARG A 102 -13.38 -4.10 -15.70
CA ARG A 102 -11.93 -4.38 -15.73
C ARG A 102 -11.51 -5.74 -15.23
N GLY A 103 -12.21 -6.30 -14.26
CA GLY A 103 -11.89 -7.58 -13.65
C GLY A 103 -12.51 -8.74 -14.41
N GLU A 104 -11.82 -9.87 -14.39
CA GLU A 104 -12.33 -11.15 -14.86
C GLU A 104 -12.57 -12.09 -13.67
N GLY A 105 -13.67 -12.86 -13.74
CA GLY A 105 -14.07 -13.80 -12.70
C GLY A 105 -14.73 -13.14 -11.48
N HIS A 106 -14.84 -13.93 -10.40
CA HIS A 106 -15.56 -13.56 -9.18
C HIS A 106 -14.77 -14.01 -7.93
N PRO A 107 -13.57 -13.46 -7.67
CA PRO A 107 -12.76 -13.85 -6.54
C PRO A 107 -13.43 -13.53 -5.19
N PRO A 108 -13.03 -14.23 -4.12
CA PRO A 108 -13.56 -14.01 -2.78
C PRO A 108 -13.18 -12.62 -2.23
N LEU A 109 -14.17 -11.89 -1.73
CA LEU A 109 -14.04 -10.63 -0.99
C LEU A 109 -13.89 -10.93 0.50
N ARG A 110 -12.65 -10.86 1.00
CA ARG A 110 -12.32 -11.22 2.37
C ARG A 110 -12.29 -9.99 3.26
N PHE A 111 -12.88 -10.06 4.44
CA PHE A 111 -12.78 -9.00 5.43
C PHE A 111 -11.67 -9.33 6.45
N GLN A 112 -10.62 -8.53 6.49
CA GLN A 112 -9.44 -8.69 7.34
C GLN A 112 -8.94 -7.33 7.79
N ASP A 113 -8.57 -7.20 9.07
CA ASP A 113 -7.99 -5.96 9.64
C ASP A 113 -8.87 -4.71 9.41
N GLY A 114 -10.20 -4.86 9.45
CA GLY A 114 -11.14 -3.76 9.20
C GLY A 114 -11.35 -3.41 7.73
N ARG A 115 -10.85 -4.23 6.79
CA ARG A 115 -10.87 -3.95 5.36
C ARG A 115 -11.31 -5.14 4.51
N TYR A 116 -12.04 -4.85 3.44
CA TYR A 116 -12.42 -5.76 2.38
C TYR A 116 -11.32 -5.83 1.33
N ARG A 117 -10.77 -7.03 1.15
CA ARG A 117 -9.67 -7.31 0.22
C ARG A 117 -10.08 -8.36 -0.80
N ALA A 118 -9.75 -8.10 -2.06
CA ALA A 118 -9.90 -9.05 -3.16
C ALA A 118 -8.82 -8.80 -4.21
N ALA A 119 -8.52 -9.82 -5.00
CA ALA A 119 -7.60 -9.71 -6.12
C ALA A 119 -8.01 -10.69 -7.21
N GLY A 120 -7.74 -10.33 -8.47
CA GLY A 120 -8.08 -11.16 -9.61
C GLY A 120 -7.40 -10.70 -10.89
N PRO A 121 -7.60 -11.44 -11.99
CA PRO A 121 -7.08 -11.07 -13.29
C PRO A 121 -7.80 -9.84 -13.85
N VAL A 122 -7.03 -8.96 -14.50
CA VAL A 122 -7.58 -7.90 -15.36
C VAL A 122 -7.95 -8.53 -16.70
N ARG A 123 -9.10 -8.13 -17.26
CA ARG A 123 -9.55 -8.60 -18.57
C ARG A 123 -8.54 -8.20 -19.65
N ALA A 124 -8.34 -9.10 -20.61
CA ALA A 124 -7.34 -8.92 -21.66
C ALA A 124 -7.61 -7.71 -22.59
N ASP A 125 -8.87 -7.27 -22.74
CA ASP A 125 -9.26 -6.17 -23.62
C ASP A 125 -8.98 -4.77 -23.05
N VAL A 126 -8.80 -4.67 -21.73
CA VAL A 126 -8.51 -3.40 -21.03
C VAL A 126 -7.24 -3.47 -20.19
N GLY A 127 -6.57 -4.61 -20.21
CA GLY A 127 -5.34 -4.85 -19.48
C GLY A 127 -4.17 -4.03 -20.03
N PRO A 128 -3.11 -3.86 -19.22
CA PRO A 128 -1.88 -3.20 -19.65
C PRO A 128 -1.32 -3.82 -20.93
N THR A 129 -0.91 -2.97 -21.86
CA THR A 129 -0.08 -3.36 -22.98
C THR A 129 1.37 -2.97 -22.71
N CYS A 130 2.28 -3.71 -23.32
CA CYS A 130 3.70 -3.41 -23.30
C CYS A 130 4.24 -3.62 -24.71
N THR A 131 4.90 -2.60 -25.28
CA THR A 131 5.39 -2.64 -26.67
C THR A 131 4.30 -3.05 -27.68
N GLY A 132 3.04 -2.71 -27.38
CA GLY A 132 1.87 -3.08 -28.19
C GLY A 132 1.32 -4.50 -27.99
N ASN A 133 1.91 -5.31 -27.09
CA ASN A 133 1.42 -6.65 -26.76
C ASN A 133 0.61 -6.65 -25.46
N PRO A 134 -0.51 -7.39 -25.37
CA PRO A 134 -1.26 -7.52 -24.13
C PRO A 134 -0.41 -8.24 -23.07
N THR A 135 -0.45 -7.75 -21.84
CA THR A 135 0.24 -8.37 -20.70
C THR A 135 -0.74 -8.91 -19.68
N SER A 136 -0.34 -9.93 -18.92
CA SER A 136 -1.15 -10.44 -17.81
C SER A 136 -1.16 -9.42 -16.67
N GLY A 137 -2.32 -8.82 -16.42
CA GLY A 137 -2.56 -7.89 -15.32
C GLY A 137 -3.28 -8.54 -14.15
N LEU A 138 -2.96 -8.10 -12.93
CA LEU A 138 -3.69 -8.39 -11.70
C LEU A 138 -4.26 -7.09 -11.16
N TRP A 139 -5.52 -7.12 -10.75
CA TRP A 139 -6.12 -6.06 -9.96
C TRP A 139 -6.17 -6.46 -8.49
N HIS A 140 -6.14 -5.46 -7.62
CA HIS A 140 -6.28 -5.58 -6.18
C HIS A 140 -7.25 -4.51 -5.66
N LEU A 141 -8.09 -4.90 -4.71
CA LEU A 141 -9.00 -4.05 -3.96
C LEU A 141 -8.63 -4.10 -2.48
N ASP A 142 -8.62 -2.93 -1.84
CA ASP A 142 -8.48 -2.80 -0.39
C ASP A 142 -9.37 -1.66 0.13
N LEU A 143 -10.57 -1.99 0.61
CA LEU A 143 -11.65 -1.04 0.91
C LEU A 143 -12.05 -1.12 2.39
N ALA A 144 -12.40 0.01 2.98
CA ALA A 144 -13.06 0.08 4.28
C ALA A 144 -14.47 0.65 4.08
N GLU A 145 -15.38 0.34 5.01
CA GLU A 145 -16.63 1.09 5.10
C GLU A 145 -16.36 2.43 5.77
N GLN A 146 -16.96 3.48 5.21
CA GLN A 146 -16.99 4.81 5.79
C GLN A 146 -18.28 5.53 5.36
N ASP A 147 -19.12 5.87 6.34
CA ASP A 147 -20.34 6.69 6.14
C ASP A 147 -21.28 6.13 5.05
N GLY A 148 -21.49 4.81 5.03
CA GLY A 148 -22.31 4.08 4.07
C GLY A 148 -21.67 3.91 2.69
N ARG A 149 -20.37 4.21 2.55
CA ARG A 149 -19.60 4.10 1.31
C ARG A 149 -18.45 3.11 1.48
N LEU A 150 -17.99 2.55 0.36
CA LEU A 150 -16.75 1.78 0.35
C LEU A 150 -15.62 2.68 -0.13
N VAL A 151 -14.62 2.89 0.71
CA VAL A 151 -13.50 3.82 0.45
C VAL A 151 -12.18 3.10 0.60
N GLY A 152 -11.25 3.32 -0.32
CA GLY A 152 -9.93 2.73 -0.20
C GLY A 152 -9.13 2.78 -1.48
N ARG A 153 -8.46 1.68 -1.82
CA ARG A 153 -7.54 1.62 -2.95
C ARG A 153 -7.97 0.55 -3.94
N TYR A 154 -7.91 0.91 -5.22
CA TYR A 154 -7.90 -0.03 -6.33
C TYR A 154 -6.54 0.08 -7.03
N SER A 155 -5.90 -1.03 -7.34
CA SER A 155 -4.62 -1.03 -8.05
C SER A 155 -4.53 -2.14 -9.06
N GLU A 156 -3.80 -1.89 -10.14
CA GLU A 156 -3.48 -2.88 -11.16
C GLU A 156 -1.96 -2.99 -11.28
N SER A 157 -1.47 -4.20 -11.55
CA SER A 157 -0.06 -4.45 -11.78
C SER A 157 0.14 -5.58 -12.77
N THR A 158 1.30 -5.61 -13.42
CA THR A 158 1.70 -6.74 -14.26
C THR A 158 2.58 -7.71 -13.48
N VAL A 159 2.43 -9.00 -13.78
CA VAL A 159 3.43 -9.98 -13.37
C VAL A 159 4.66 -9.76 -14.25
N GLN A 160 5.83 -9.54 -13.64
CA GLN A 160 7.07 -9.22 -14.35
C GLN A 160 7.30 -10.15 -15.55
N SER A 161 7.30 -9.58 -16.75
CA SER A 161 7.86 -10.21 -17.94
C SER A 161 9.21 -9.55 -18.24
N PHE A 162 10.16 -10.32 -18.77
CA PHE A 162 11.52 -9.84 -19.05
C PHE A 162 11.55 -8.63 -20.01
N ASP A 163 10.53 -8.49 -20.85
CA ASP A 163 10.47 -7.46 -21.89
C ASP A 163 9.83 -6.13 -21.41
N CYS A 164 9.07 -6.17 -20.31
CA CYS A 164 8.18 -5.06 -19.91
C CYS A 164 8.48 -4.45 -18.54
N GLY A 165 9.32 -5.12 -17.74
CA GLY A 165 9.48 -4.76 -16.33
C GLY A 165 8.18 -4.93 -15.53
N ALA A 166 8.17 -4.43 -14.29
CA ALA A 166 6.95 -4.37 -13.50
C ALA A 166 6.22 -3.05 -13.79
N THR A 167 4.94 -3.13 -14.14
CA THR A 167 4.06 -1.97 -14.21
C THR A 167 3.10 -1.98 -13.02
N SER A 168 2.81 -0.81 -12.47
CA SER A 168 1.85 -0.64 -11.38
C SER A 168 1.11 0.67 -11.50
N VAL A 169 -0.17 0.64 -11.16
CA VAL A 169 -1.03 1.82 -11.13
C VAL A 169 -2.02 1.68 -9.99
N ALA A 170 -2.36 2.79 -9.34
CA ALA A 170 -3.34 2.77 -8.28
C ALA A 170 -4.14 4.06 -8.19
N TRP A 171 -5.37 3.91 -7.71
CA TRP A 171 -6.31 4.97 -7.46
C TRP A 171 -6.88 4.85 -6.05
N ASP A 172 -7.03 6.00 -5.40
CA ASP A 172 -7.87 6.10 -4.21
C ASP A 172 -9.32 6.25 -4.69
N VAL A 173 -10.16 5.29 -4.30
CA VAL A 173 -11.51 5.09 -4.81
C VAL A 173 -12.55 5.30 -3.72
N THR A 174 -13.70 5.82 -4.12
CA THR A 174 -14.90 5.89 -3.27
C THR A 174 -16.10 5.38 -4.05
N PHE A 175 -16.76 4.34 -3.53
CA PHE A 175 -17.96 3.76 -4.13
C PHE A 175 -19.20 4.08 -3.31
N ALA A 176 -20.25 4.46 -4.01
CA ALA A 176 -21.61 4.54 -3.48
C ALA A 176 -22.42 3.37 -4.03
N ARG A 177 -23.35 2.87 -3.22
CA ARG A 177 -24.29 1.83 -3.64
C ARG A 177 -25.27 2.39 -4.69
N THR A 178 -25.59 1.59 -5.70
CA THR A 178 -26.50 1.95 -6.81
C THR A 178 -27.66 0.98 -6.94
#